data_AF-A0AAD6YWY1-F1
#
_entry.id   AF-A0AAD6YWY1-F1
#
_cell.length_a   1.000
_cell.length_b   1.000
_cell.length_c   1.000
_cell.angle_alpha   90.00
_cell.angle_beta   90.00
_cell.angle_gamma   90.00
#
_symmetry.space_group_name_H-M   'P 1'
#
loop_
_entity.id
_entity.type
_entity.pdbx_description
1 polymer ?
#
loop_
_entity_poly.entity_id
_entity_poly.type
_entity_poly.pdbx_seq_one_letter_code
_entity_poly.pdbx_strand_id
1 'polypeptide(L)'
;MADPTSLHPVPGLTGPNPLAQNISSSISTLAAEDLSPSDDETEITLIDSLYENSDLEGEEEEEDDDEDEVVVIPAKRKRGQRKQPKVADAPSAPRQIEYTTSIYTSEQMAKAKSSRGPPTSNFFKFYSNEPWSALKSRLRTNIRAALELTSIQLDDYFITFTVPRQVTFPITLDDADKYEHLISNALKIKISPSAKILIEPKLNRLPIQKENDDDGSKGKKGVKKTKIRNERDILPANEALNAKIGALRERWTCPTPDGRCGSEHFFVHPDEPEHFPLGHAHFESWGAAMLKGEQFATINKPPNNEHFDKLSPKLLPPAPPFSNVVLS
;
A
#
# COMPACT_ATOMS: atom_id res chain seq x y z
N MET A 1 -14.10 12.81 -73.89
CA MET A 1 -14.39 11.46 -74.40
C MET A 1 -13.71 10.45 -73.49
N ALA A 2 -14.50 9.75 -72.68
CA ALA A 2 -14.26 8.49 -71.96
C ALA A 2 -15.02 8.55 -70.63
N ASP A 3 -16.12 7.83 -70.59
CA ASP A 3 -17.00 7.48 -69.46
C ASP A 3 -16.73 5.98 -69.16
N PRO A 4 -17.40 5.28 -68.21
CA PRO A 4 -17.43 5.37 -66.74
C PRO A 4 -17.11 4.01 -66.05
N THR A 5 -16.81 4.00 -64.73
CA THR A 5 -16.91 2.79 -63.88
C THR A 5 -17.31 3.21 -62.46
N SER A 6 -18.60 3.32 -62.14
CA SER A 6 -19.47 2.27 -61.57
C SER A 6 -18.86 1.51 -60.38
N LEU A 7 -19.16 1.94 -59.16
CA LEU A 7 -19.13 1.11 -57.96
C LEU A 7 -20.46 1.23 -57.24
N HIS A 8 -21.10 0.08 -57.08
CA HIS A 8 -22.43 -0.13 -56.54
C HIS A 8 -22.54 0.10 -55.02
N PRO A 9 -23.73 0.45 -54.51
CA PRO A 9 -24.07 0.36 -53.09
C PRO A 9 -24.48 -1.07 -52.71
N VAL A 10 -24.04 -1.55 -51.56
CA VAL A 10 -24.49 -2.83 -50.96
C VAL A 10 -25.70 -2.56 -50.05
N PRO A 11 -26.85 -3.22 -50.26
CA PRO A 11 -28.03 -3.06 -49.42
C PRO A 11 -28.10 -4.10 -48.29
N GLY A 12 -28.65 -3.63 -47.16
CA GLY A 12 -29.43 -4.32 -46.13
C GLY A 12 -29.39 -5.84 -45.96
N LEU A 13 -29.05 -6.26 -44.74
CA LEU A 13 -29.66 -7.44 -44.12
C LEU A 13 -30.23 -7.05 -42.76
N THR A 14 -31.54 -6.81 -42.78
CA THR A 14 -32.43 -6.72 -41.62
C THR A 14 -33.06 -8.07 -41.34
N GLY A 15 -32.89 -8.55 -40.09
CA GLY A 15 -33.82 -9.42 -39.37
C GLY A 15 -33.61 -10.94 -39.49
N PRO A 16 -34.34 -11.77 -38.72
CA PRO A 16 -35.03 -11.50 -37.46
C PRO A 16 -34.60 -12.44 -36.31
N ASN A 17 -34.75 -11.95 -35.08
CA ASN A 17 -34.88 -12.77 -33.87
C ASN A 17 -36.23 -13.48 -33.92
N PRO A 18 -36.29 -14.82 -33.82
CA PRO A 18 -36.91 -15.40 -32.62
C PRO A 18 -36.42 -16.83 -32.29
N LEU A 19 -36.20 -17.14 -31.01
CA LEU A 19 -36.77 -18.36 -30.41
C LEU A 19 -36.62 -18.33 -28.87
N ALA A 20 -37.73 -18.05 -28.21
CA ALA A 20 -38.00 -18.52 -26.86
C ALA A 20 -38.74 -19.87 -26.99
N GLN A 21 -38.16 -20.95 -26.48
CA GLN A 21 -38.86 -22.18 -26.04
C GLN A 21 -38.06 -22.74 -24.87
N ASN A 22 -38.51 -22.54 -23.63
CA ASN A 22 -39.47 -23.40 -22.94
C ASN A 22 -38.91 -24.80 -22.66
N ILE A 23 -38.30 -24.98 -21.48
CA ILE A 23 -38.17 -26.30 -20.86
C ILE A 23 -38.64 -26.15 -19.41
N SER A 24 -39.93 -26.38 -19.25
CA SER A 24 -40.58 -26.67 -17.99
C SER A 24 -40.36 -28.15 -17.63
N SER A 25 -40.45 -28.42 -16.32
CA SER A 25 -40.80 -29.69 -15.67
C SER A 25 -39.75 -30.81 -15.59
N SER A 26 -39.20 -30.97 -14.38
CA SER A 26 -39.41 -32.19 -13.58
C SER A 26 -39.28 -31.84 -12.09
N ILE A 27 -40.44 -31.72 -11.45
CA ILE A 27 -40.62 -31.70 -10.00
C ILE A 27 -40.84 -33.15 -9.57
N SER A 28 -40.12 -33.60 -8.55
CA SER A 28 -40.47 -34.73 -7.67
C SER A 28 -40.00 -34.25 -6.28
N THR A 29 -40.85 -33.77 -5.37
CA THR A 29 -41.98 -34.38 -4.67
C THR A 29 -41.55 -35.53 -3.74
N LEU A 30 -41.53 -35.18 -2.44
CA LEU A 30 -41.68 -35.99 -1.21
C LEU A 30 -40.47 -36.77 -0.69
N ALA A 31 -39.91 -36.27 0.42
CA ALA A 31 -40.16 -36.88 1.73
C ALA A 31 -39.81 -35.88 2.83
N ALA A 32 -40.79 -35.56 3.66
CA ALA A 32 -40.60 -34.88 4.93
C ALA A 32 -40.12 -35.92 5.93
N GLU A 33 -38.92 -35.73 6.49
CA GLU A 33 -38.53 -36.38 7.73
C GLU A 33 -38.38 -35.30 8.80
N ASP A 34 -39.37 -35.35 9.67
CA ASP A 34 -39.46 -34.84 11.01
C ASP A 34 -38.25 -35.34 11.82
N LEU A 35 -37.30 -34.45 12.11
CA LEU A 35 -36.27 -34.69 13.11
C LEU A 35 -36.27 -33.52 14.10
N SER A 36 -36.79 -33.86 15.26
CA SER A 36 -36.82 -33.13 16.51
C SER A 36 -35.53 -32.34 16.82
N PRO A 37 -35.65 -31.19 17.50
CA PRO A 37 -34.49 -30.57 18.15
C PRO A 37 -34.09 -31.43 19.36
N SER A 38 -32.94 -32.11 19.26
CA SER A 38 -32.28 -32.68 20.44
C SER A 38 -31.43 -31.60 21.08
N ASP A 39 -31.87 -31.16 22.25
CA ASP A 39 -31.04 -30.53 23.27
C ASP A 39 -29.91 -31.49 23.64
N ASP A 40 -28.73 -31.31 23.07
CA ASP A 40 -27.50 -31.89 23.59
C ASP A 40 -26.60 -30.75 24.07
N GLU A 41 -26.59 -30.59 25.39
CA GLU A 41 -25.67 -29.76 26.13
C GLU A 41 -24.25 -30.30 25.97
N THR A 42 -23.47 -29.73 25.03
CA THR A 42 -22.03 -29.91 25.05
C THR A 42 -21.42 -28.92 26.03
N GLU A 43 -21.34 -29.40 27.27
CA GLU A 43 -20.32 -29.15 28.29
C GLU A 43 -19.04 -28.51 27.71
N ILE A 44 -18.93 -27.18 27.84
CA ILE A 44 -17.70 -26.44 27.59
C ILE A 44 -16.75 -26.80 28.73
N THR A 45 -15.87 -27.76 28.45
CA THR A 45 -14.76 -28.09 29.34
C THR A 45 -13.80 -26.90 29.38
N LEU A 46 -13.81 -26.28 30.56
CA LEU A 46 -12.88 -25.28 31.03
C LEU A 46 -11.48 -25.92 31.09
N ILE A 47 -10.69 -25.82 30.02
CA ILE A 47 -9.25 -26.08 30.09
C ILE A 47 -8.57 -24.76 30.41
N ASP A 48 -8.62 -24.46 31.71
CA ASP A 48 -7.73 -23.55 32.39
C ASP A 48 -6.55 -24.39 32.91
N SER A 49 -5.44 -24.43 32.17
CA SER A 49 -4.17 -24.90 32.73
C SER A 49 -2.97 -24.33 31.98
N LEU A 50 -2.40 -23.29 32.59
CA LEU A 50 -0.96 -23.19 32.86
C LEU A 50 -0.04 -23.42 31.65
N TYR A 51 0.16 -22.36 30.86
CA TYR A 51 1.47 -22.18 30.24
C TYR A 51 2.29 -21.28 31.15
N GLU A 52 3.09 -21.95 31.97
CA GLU A 52 4.03 -21.40 32.92
C GLU A 52 5.00 -20.43 32.24
N ASN A 53 5.21 -19.32 32.94
CA ASN A 53 6.36 -18.44 32.74
C ASN A 53 7.64 -19.27 32.88
N SER A 54 8.33 -19.51 31.76
CA SER A 54 9.74 -19.87 31.79
C SER A 54 10.54 -18.58 31.67
N ASP A 55 10.85 -18.05 32.85
CA ASP A 55 12.02 -17.22 33.11
C ASP A 55 13.23 -17.87 32.42
N LEU A 56 13.72 -17.23 31.38
CA LEU A 56 15.02 -17.52 30.78
C LEU A 56 15.90 -16.31 31.10
N GLU A 57 16.35 -16.26 32.35
CA GLU A 57 17.54 -15.53 32.77
C GLU A 57 18.73 -16.15 32.03
N GLY A 58 19.04 -15.61 30.85
CA GLY A 58 20.21 -15.93 30.07
C GLY A 58 21.35 -15.00 30.46
N GLU A 59 22.13 -15.47 31.43
CA GLU A 59 23.54 -15.25 31.71
C GLU A 59 24.24 -14.10 30.95
N GLU A 60 24.64 -13.10 31.73
CA GLU A 60 25.68 -12.13 31.41
C GLU A 60 27.02 -12.86 31.28
N GLU A 61 27.49 -13.10 30.05
CA GLU A 61 28.90 -13.42 29.80
C GLU A 61 29.67 -12.11 29.60
N GLU A 62 30.52 -11.83 30.59
CA GLU A 62 31.67 -10.93 30.49
C GLU A 62 32.61 -11.44 29.39
N GLU A 63 32.88 -10.62 28.37
CA GLU A 63 34.04 -10.80 27.49
C GLU A 63 34.93 -9.56 27.59
N ASP A 64 35.93 -9.71 28.45
CA ASP A 64 37.34 -9.33 28.34
C ASP A 64 37.72 -8.11 27.49
N ASP A 65 38.20 -7.12 28.24
CA ASP A 65 38.96 -5.95 27.84
C ASP A 65 40.39 -6.39 27.45
N ASP A 66 40.56 -6.89 26.22
CA ASP A 66 41.89 -7.10 25.64
C ASP A 66 42.36 -5.85 24.89
N GLU A 67 43.28 -5.14 25.55
CA GLU A 67 44.10 -4.05 25.02
C GLU A 67 44.94 -4.54 23.82
N ASP A 68 44.39 -4.41 22.61
CA ASP A 68 45.15 -4.69 21.38
C ASP A 68 46.19 -3.59 21.10
N GLU A 69 47.42 -3.96 21.44
CA GLU A 69 48.71 -3.45 20.99
C GLU A 69 48.68 -2.96 19.52
N VAL A 70 49.01 -1.67 19.33
CA VAL A 70 49.10 -1.01 18.01
C VAL A 70 50.32 -1.55 17.26
N VAL A 71 50.20 -2.73 16.65
CA VAL A 71 51.18 -3.24 15.69
C VAL A 71 51.04 -2.43 14.40
N VAL A 72 52.00 -1.53 14.17
CA VAL A 72 52.17 -0.78 12.93
C VAL A 72 52.46 -1.76 11.79
N ILE A 73 51.39 -2.21 11.10
CA ILE A 73 51.51 -3.06 9.91
C ILE A 73 52.10 -2.22 8.77
N PRO A 74 53.25 -2.60 8.20
CA PRO A 74 53.86 -1.87 7.09
C PRO A 74 52.96 -1.93 5.86
N ALA A 75 52.74 -0.77 5.25
CA ALA A 75 51.96 -0.56 4.04
C ALA A 75 52.38 -1.52 2.92
N LYS A 76 51.66 -2.65 2.78
CA LYS A 76 51.84 -3.60 1.69
C LYS A 76 51.38 -2.95 0.39
N ARG A 77 52.37 -2.67 -0.46
CA ARG A 77 52.25 -2.13 -1.82
C ARG A 77 51.17 -2.90 -2.59
N LYS A 78 50.17 -2.17 -3.13
CA LYS A 78 49.15 -2.68 -4.06
C LYS A 78 49.84 -3.39 -5.23
N ARG A 79 49.96 -4.71 -5.14
CA ARG A 79 50.37 -5.57 -6.25
C ARG A 79 49.21 -5.53 -7.24
N GLY A 80 49.44 -4.89 -8.39
CA GLY A 80 48.44 -4.71 -9.44
C GLY A 80 47.80 -6.04 -9.79
N GLN A 81 46.52 -6.19 -9.43
CA GLN A 81 45.72 -7.32 -9.90
C GLN A 81 45.61 -7.19 -11.40
N ARG A 82 46.39 -8.02 -12.09
CA ARG A 82 46.32 -8.24 -13.53
C ARG A 82 44.90 -8.68 -13.83
N LYS A 83 44.10 -7.78 -14.42
CA LYS A 83 42.75 -8.05 -14.91
C LYS A 83 42.83 -9.25 -15.86
N GLN A 84 42.43 -10.42 -15.38
CA GLN A 84 42.22 -11.58 -16.23
C GLN A 84 41.16 -11.18 -17.28
N PRO A 85 41.41 -11.44 -18.57
CA PRO A 85 40.46 -11.13 -19.62
C PRO A 85 39.15 -11.88 -19.33
N LYS A 86 38.05 -11.12 -19.31
CA LYS A 86 36.69 -11.62 -19.10
C LYS A 86 36.35 -12.53 -20.28
N VAL A 87 36.56 -13.84 -20.11
CA VAL A 87 36.12 -14.86 -21.08
C VAL A 87 34.61 -14.67 -21.25
N ALA A 88 34.16 -14.51 -22.48
CA ALA A 88 32.74 -14.35 -22.79
C ALA A 88 32.00 -15.59 -22.27
N ASP A 89 31.12 -15.39 -21.28
CA ASP A 89 30.34 -16.45 -20.64
C ASP A 89 29.54 -17.19 -21.71
N ALA A 90 29.82 -18.48 -21.87
CA ALA A 90 28.94 -19.39 -22.57
C ALA A 90 27.53 -19.32 -21.94
N PRO A 91 26.45 -19.52 -22.71
CA PRO A 91 25.09 -19.47 -22.19
C PRO A 91 24.95 -20.44 -21.02
N SER A 92 24.82 -19.89 -19.81
CA SER A 92 24.71 -20.66 -18.57
C SER A 92 23.46 -21.52 -18.64
N ALA A 93 23.60 -22.83 -18.36
CA ALA A 93 22.48 -23.76 -18.31
C ALA A 93 21.34 -23.20 -17.41
N PRO A 94 20.07 -23.46 -17.74
CA PRO A 94 18.95 -22.96 -16.96
C PRO A 94 19.08 -23.40 -15.51
N ARG A 95 19.08 -22.43 -14.59
CA ARG A 95 19.20 -22.67 -13.15
C ARG A 95 17.83 -22.64 -12.51
N GLN A 96 17.65 -23.47 -11.50
CA GLN A 96 16.43 -23.50 -10.71
C GLN A 96 16.46 -22.36 -9.67
N ILE A 97 15.35 -21.63 -9.57
CA ILE A 97 15.12 -20.55 -8.60
C ILE A 97 14.02 -21.02 -7.65
N GLU A 98 14.25 -20.85 -6.35
CA GLU A 98 13.25 -21.12 -5.32
C GLU A 98 12.43 -19.87 -5.00
N TYR A 99 11.12 -20.00 -5.07
CA TYR A 99 10.18 -18.92 -4.80
C TYR A 99 9.43 -19.20 -3.51
N THR A 100 9.52 -18.30 -2.54
CA THR A 100 8.69 -18.31 -1.34
C THR A 100 7.56 -17.31 -1.51
N THR A 101 6.31 -17.77 -1.58
CA THR A 101 5.11 -16.93 -1.65
C THR A 101 4.49 -16.74 -0.29
N SER A 102 4.28 -15.50 0.14
CA SER A 102 3.51 -15.12 1.33
C SER A 102 2.20 -14.49 0.91
N ILE A 103 1.08 -15.08 1.31
CA ILE A 103 -0.27 -14.72 0.86
C ILE A 103 -1.07 -14.22 2.06
N TYR A 104 -1.58 -12.99 1.98
CA TYR A 104 -2.49 -12.43 2.97
C TYR A 104 -3.95 -12.54 2.50
N THR A 105 -4.87 -12.84 3.43
CA THR A 105 -6.31 -12.80 3.13
C THR A 105 -6.82 -11.35 3.19
N SER A 106 -8.00 -11.10 2.61
CA SER A 106 -8.65 -9.78 2.69
C SER A 106 -8.94 -9.38 4.14
N GLU A 107 -9.41 -10.33 4.95
CA GLU A 107 -9.66 -10.16 6.38
C GLU A 107 -8.40 -9.80 7.16
N GLN A 108 -7.26 -10.45 6.85
CA GLN A 108 -5.98 -10.10 7.45
C GLN A 108 -5.55 -8.69 7.06
N MET A 109 -5.73 -8.30 5.80
CA MET A 109 -5.36 -6.95 5.34
C MET A 109 -6.26 -5.84 5.90
N ALA A 110 -7.51 -6.17 6.27
CA ALA A 110 -8.41 -5.26 6.95
C ALA A 110 -7.91 -4.87 8.35
N LYS A 111 -7.18 -5.77 9.03
CA LYS A 111 -6.61 -5.54 10.36
C LYS A 111 -5.40 -4.60 10.31
N ALA A 112 -5.15 -3.89 11.42
CA ALA A 112 -3.95 -3.10 11.63
C ALA A 112 -2.69 -3.97 11.49
N LYS A 113 -1.58 -3.41 10.99
CA LYS A 113 -0.35 -4.16 10.66
C LYS A 113 0.18 -5.03 11.82
N SER A 114 0.06 -4.55 13.06
CA SER A 114 0.48 -5.28 14.27
C SER A 114 -0.40 -6.49 14.60
N SER A 115 -1.63 -6.51 14.11
CA SER A 115 -2.65 -7.51 14.42
C SER A 115 -2.99 -8.38 13.20
N ARG A 116 -2.29 -8.20 12.09
CA ARG A 116 -2.34 -9.13 10.95
C ARG A 116 -1.63 -10.39 11.41
N GLY A 117 -2.34 -11.50 11.47
CA GLY A 117 -1.73 -12.81 11.70
C GLY A 117 -0.65 -13.13 10.65
N PRO A 118 0.08 -14.24 10.82
CA PRO A 118 1.07 -14.67 9.84
C PRO A 118 0.41 -14.92 8.46
N PRO A 119 1.09 -14.59 7.35
CA PRO A 119 0.60 -14.93 6.02
C PRO A 119 0.69 -16.43 5.76
N THR A 120 -0.18 -16.95 4.90
CA THR A 120 -0.06 -18.32 4.40
C THR A 120 1.18 -18.39 3.49
N SER A 121 2.15 -19.20 3.87
CA SER A 121 3.43 -19.31 3.17
C SER A 121 3.53 -20.63 2.40
N ASN A 122 3.88 -20.54 1.12
CA ASN A 122 4.13 -21.69 0.25
C ASN A 122 5.48 -21.53 -0.45
N PHE A 123 6.12 -22.63 -0.84
CA PHE A 123 7.35 -22.60 -1.63
C PHE A 123 7.21 -23.47 -2.89
N PHE A 124 7.83 -23.03 -3.97
CA PHE A 124 7.96 -23.82 -5.18
C PHE A 124 9.24 -23.46 -5.93
N LYS A 125 9.72 -24.40 -6.74
CA LYS A 125 10.92 -24.19 -7.55
C LYS A 125 10.53 -24.03 -9.02
N PHE A 126 11.23 -23.14 -9.72
CA PHE A 126 10.95 -22.80 -11.11
C PHE A 126 12.26 -22.61 -11.88
N TYR A 127 12.32 -23.00 -13.15
CA TYR A 127 13.52 -22.78 -13.95
C TYR A 127 13.60 -21.34 -14.46
N SER A 128 14.81 -20.82 -14.64
CA SER A 128 15.06 -19.43 -15.04
C SER A 128 14.67 -19.09 -16.48
N ASN A 129 14.41 -20.10 -17.32
CA ASN A 129 14.03 -19.95 -18.72
C ASN A 129 12.52 -20.03 -18.95
N GLU A 130 11.74 -20.20 -17.89
CA GLU A 130 10.29 -20.25 -17.99
C GLU A 130 9.69 -18.86 -18.29
N PRO A 131 8.63 -18.77 -19.10
CA PRO A 131 8.03 -17.49 -19.43
C PRO A 131 7.18 -16.92 -18.29
N TRP A 132 6.94 -15.61 -18.32
CA TRP A 132 6.11 -14.89 -17.33
C TRP A 132 4.71 -15.51 -17.16
N SER A 133 4.10 -15.99 -18.25
CA SER A 133 2.79 -16.64 -18.23
C SER A 133 2.76 -17.91 -17.36
N ALA A 134 3.86 -18.67 -17.35
CA ALA A 134 3.97 -19.90 -16.57
C ALA A 134 4.09 -19.59 -15.07
N LEU A 135 4.85 -18.55 -14.70
CA LEU A 135 4.88 -18.06 -13.31
C LEU A 135 3.50 -17.53 -12.88
N LYS A 136 2.84 -16.72 -13.72
CA LYS A 136 1.46 -16.23 -13.45
C LYS A 136 0.49 -17.38 -13.18
N SER A 137 0.53 -18.43 -14.00
CA SER A 137 -0.29 -19.62 -13.81
C SER A 137 0.00 -20.30 -12.46
N ARG A 138 1.28 -20.45 -12.10
CA ARG A 138 1.68 -21.05 -10.83
C ARG A 138 1.21 -20.21 -9.63
N LEU A 139 1.34 -18.89 -9.71
CA LEU A 139 0.83 -17.97 -8.67
C LEU A 139 -0.69 -18.10 -8.51
N ARG A 140 -1.46 -18.16 -9.61
CA ARG A 140 -2.91 -18.39 -9.55
C ARG A 140 -3.27 -19.67 -8.82
N THR A 141 -2.59 -20.77 -9.14
CA THR A 141 -2.81 -22.06 -8.49
C THR A 141 -2.47 -22.00 -7.00
N ASN A 142 -1.39 -21.33 -6.62
CA ASN A 142 -1.01 -21.18 -5.21
C ASN A 142 -2.01 -20.31 -4.43
N ILE A 143 -2.49 -19.20 -5.00
CA ILE A 143 -3.52 -18.36 -4.37
C ILE A 143 -4.81 -19.16 -4.22
N ARG A 144 -5.20 -19.94 -5.24
CA ARG A 144 -6.39 -20.80 -5.20
C ARG A 144 -6.31 -21.81 -4.07
N ALA A 145 -5.18 -22.49 -3.95
CA ALA A 145 -4.98 -23.49 -2.91
C ALA A 145 -4.92 -22.86 -1.51
N ALA A 146 -4.32 -21.69 -1.36
CA ALA A 146 -4.15 -21.03 -0.06
C ALA A 146 -5.43 -20.36 0.48
N LEU A 147 -6.35 -19.96 -0.40
CA LEU A 147 -7.57 -19.23 -0.04
C LEU A 147 -8.86 -20.01 -0.34
N GLU A 148 -8.75 -21.23 -0.87
CA GLU A 148 -9.88 -22.12 -1.25
C GLU A 148 -10.90 -21.47 -2.21
N LEU A 149 -10.45 -20.57 -3.09
CA LEU A 149 -11.32 -19.82 -3.99
C LEU A 149 -11.65 -20.59 -5.28
N THR A 150 -12.83 -20.38 -5.85
CA THR A 150 -13.20 -20.99 -7.15
C THR A 150 -12.58 -20.23 -8.33
N SER A 151 -12.71 -18.90 -8.35
CA SER A 151 -12.21 -18.02 -9.41
C SER A 151 -11.36 -16.90 -8.84
N ILE A 152 -10.19 -16.64 -9.46
CA ILE A 152 -9.26 -15.59 -9.04
C ILE A 152 -8.74 -14.86 -10.27
N GLN A 153 -8.81 -13.53 -10.26
CA GLN A 153 -8.04 -12.68 -11.17
C GLN A 153 -6.79 -12.18 -10.45
N LEU A 154 -5.63 -12.23 -11.10
CA LEU A 154 -4.38 -11.73 -10.52
C LEU A 154 -4.42 -10.22 -10.32
N ASP A 155 -5.22 -9.52 -11.12
CA ASP A 155 -5.32 -8.06 -11.09
C ASP A 155 -6.00 -7.54 -9.82
N ASP A 156 -6.72 -8.41 -9.10
CA ASP A 156 -7.31 -8.10 -7.79
C ASP A 156 -6.29 -8.17 -6.65
N TYR A 157 -5.02 -8.46 -6.95
CA TYR A 157 -3.94 -8.60 -5.98
C TYR A 157 -2.78 -7.67 -6.30
N PHE A 158 -2.16 -7.15 -5.26
CA PHE A 158 -0.88 -6.46 -5.29
C PHE A 158 0.22 -7.50 -5.04
N ILE A 159 0.92 -7.84 -6.12
CA ILE A 159 2.00 -8.82 -6.09
C ILE A 159 3.31 -8.05 -6.11
N THR A 160 4.13 -8.26 -5.08
CA THR A 160 5.47 -7.68 -4.99
C THR A 160 6.51 -8.76 -4.77
N PHE A 161 7.77 -8.46 -5.09
CA PHE A 161 8.87 -9.38 -4.84
C PHE A 161 10.08 -8.69 -4.21
N THR A 162 10.87 -9.49 -3.50
CA THR A 162 12.21 -9.15 -3.01
C THR A 162 13.18 -10.29 -3.32
N VAL A 163 14.45 -9.95 -3.53
CA VAL A 163 15.52 -10.92 -3.76
C VAL A 163 16.57 -10.69 -2.69
N PRO A 164 16.85 -11.67 -1.81
CA PRO A 164 17.79 -11.49 -0.70
C PRO A 164 19.12 -10.88 -1.16
N ARG A 165 19.51 -9.76 -0.53
CA ARG A 165 20.75 -9.00 -0.80
C ARG A 165 20.84 -8.30 -2.17
N GLN A 166 19.97 -8.60 -3.13
CA GLN A 166 20.00 -8.00 -4.48
C GLN A 166 18.90 -6.95 -4.66
N VAL A 167 17.69 -7.25 -4.17
CA VAL A 167 16.51 -6.38 -4.23
C VAL A 167 15.89 -6.37 -2.85
N THR A 168 16.34 -5.42 -2.02
CA THR A 168 15.91 -5.28 -0.61
C THR A 168 14.59 -4.55 -0.46
N PHE A 169 14.22 -3.73 -1.44
CA PHE A 169 12.95 -3.02 -1.47
C PHE A 169 11.93 -3.81 -2.30
N PRO A 170 10.69 -4.00 -1.80
CA PRO A 170 9.64 -4.68 -2.57
C PRO A 170 9.36 -3.95 -3.89
N ILE A 171 9.42 -4.67 -5.01
CA ILE A 171 9.07 -4.17 -6.35
C ILE A 171 7.80 -4.87 -6.81
N THR A 172 6.89 -4.18 -7.51
CA THR A 172 5.67 -4.80 -8.06
C THR A 172 6.00 -5.80 -9.17
N LEU A 173 5.19 -6.84 -9.32
CA LEU A 173 5.34 -7.90 -10.31
C LEU A 173 4.09 -8.00 -11.19
N ASP A 174 3.89 -6.98 -12.03
CA ASP A 174 2.79 -6.80 -12.97
C ASP A 174 3.18 -7.18 -14.41
N ASP A 175 4.41 -6.81 -14.81
CA ASP A 175 4.90 -6.89 -16.19
C ASP A 175 6.02 -7.92 -16.41
N ALA A 176 6.21 -8.29 -17.69
CA ALA A 176 7.27 -9.21 -18.10
C ALA A 176 8.67 -8.67 -17.80
N ASP A 177 8.90 -7.37 -17.98
CA ASP A 177 10.21 -6.75 -17.74
C ASP A 177 10.63 -6.85 -16.26
N LYS A 178 9.66 -6.71 -15.34
CA LYS A 178 9.92 -6.85 -13.90
C LYS A 178 10.19 -8.31 -13.52
N TYR A 179 9.59 -9.25 -14.23
CA TYR A 179 9.91 -10.67 -14.09
C TYR A 179 11.33 -11.00 -14.58
N GLU A 180 11.77 -10.45 -15.72
CA GLU A 180 13.16 -10.59 -16.17
C GLU A 180 14.15 -9.99 -15.17
N HIS A 181 13.80 -8.83 -14.60
CA HIS A 181 14.58 -8.20 -13.53
C HIS A 181 14.67 -9.09 -12.28
N LEU A 182 13.57 -9.75 -11.90
CA LEU A 182 13.56 -10.74 -10.81
C LEU A 182 14.54 -11.87 -11.11
N ILE A 183 14.43 -12.51 -12.28
CA ILE A 183 15.28 -13.65 -12.68
C ILE A 183 16.76 -13.23 -12.68
N SER A 184 17.08 -12.10 -13.34
CA SER A 184 18.46 -11.60 -13.46
C SER A 184 19.10 -11.37 -12.10
N ASN A 185 18.37 -10.83 -11.13
CA ASN A 185 18.87 -10.63 -9.79
C ASN A 185 18.95 -11.92 -8.97
N ALA A 186 17.96 -12.82 -9.07
CA ALA A 186 17.99 -14.10 -8.38
C ALA A 186 19.20 -14.96 -8.82
N LEU A 187 19.54 -14.95 -10.12
CA LEU A 187 20.67 -15.71 -10.66
C LEU A 187 22.04 -15.20 -10.21
N LYS A 188 22.16 -13.93 -9.78
CA LYS A 188 23.40 -13.39 -9.18
C LYS A 188 23.76 -14.09 -7.88
N ILE A 189 22.81 -14.78 -7.23
CA ILE A 189 23.06 -15.59 -6.04
C ILE A 189 23.70 -16.92 -6.48
N LYS A 190 24.95 -17.14 -6.07
CA LYS A 190 25.76 -18.29 -6.52
C LYS A 190 25.28 -19.63 -5.96
N ILE A 191 24.95 -19.67 -4.68
CA ILE A 191 24.68 -20.93 -3.96
C ILE A 191 23.23 -21.39 -4.20
N SER A 192 22.26 -20.54 -3.86
CA SER A 192 20.83 -20.85 -3.93
C SER A 192 20.02 -19.66 -4.45
N PRO A 193 19.78 -19.57 -5.77
CA PRO A 193 18.89 -18.55 -6.32
C PRO A 193 17.52 -18.64 -5.66
N SER A 194 17.11 -17.55 -5.00
CA SER A 194 15.87 -17.49 -4.25
C SER A 194 15.21 -16.12 -4.38
N ALA A 195 13.88 -16.10 -4.35
CA ALA A 195 13.08 -14.88 -4.36
C ALA A 195 11.88 -15.02 -3.42
N LYS A 196 11.50 -13.94 -2.75
CA LYS A 196 10.29 -13.88 -1.94
C LYS A 196 9.24 -13.07 -2.69
N ILE A 197 8.05 -13.63 -2.84
CA ILE A 197 6.89 -12.99 -3.47
C ILE A 197 5.84 -12.75 -2.38
N LEU A 198 5.41 -11.51 -2.24
CA LEU A 198 4.36 -11.09 -1.31
C LEU A 198 3.10 -10.78 -2.10
N ILE A 199 1.98 -11.40 -1.72
CA ILE A 199 0.69 -11.29 -2.39
C ILE A 199 -0.32 -10.71 -1.39
N GLU A 200 -0.78 -9.50 -1.67
CA GLU A 200 -1.76 -8.78 -0.87
C GLU A 200 -3.02 -8.51 -1.71
N PRO A 201 -4.24 -8.77 -1.23
CA PRO A 201 -5.45 -8.40 -1.96
C PRO A 201 -5.54 -6.88 -2.10
N LYS A 202 -5.86 -6.40 -3.29
CA LYS A 202 -6.28 -5.01 -3.49
C LYS A 202 -7.63 -4.88 -2.83
N LEU A 203 -7.64 -4.26 -1.65
CA LEU A 203 -8.91 -3.80 -1.09
C LEU A 203 -9.46 -2.78 -2.08
N ASN A 204 -10.51 -3.14 -2.81
CA ASN A 204 -11.43 -2.18 -3.42
C ASN A 204 -12.12 -1.45 -2.26
N ARG A 205 -11.35 -0.60 -1.57
CA ARG A 205 -11.93 0.43 -0.74
C ARG A 205 -12.60 1.37 -1.73
N LEU A 206 -13.89 1.14 -1.94
CA LEU A 206 -14.79 2.27 -2.10
C LEU A 206 -14.38 3.29 -1.03
N PRO A 207 -14.28 4.59 -1.36
CA PRO A 207 -13.86 5.62 -0.43
C PRO A 207 -14.84 5.64 0.75
N ILE A 208 -14.60 4.78 1.73
CA ILE A 208 -15.25 4.82 3.03
C ILE A 208 -14.66 6.07 3.66
N GLN A 209 -15.46 7.13 3.67
CA GLN A 209 -15.26 8.31 4.49
C GLN A 209 -14.83 7.82 5.88
N LYS A 210 -13.55 8.01 6.19
CA LYS A 210 -12.98 7.65 7.47
C LYS A 210 -13.54 8.65 8.48
N GLU A 211 -14.67 8.32 9.09
CA GLU A 211 -15.02 8.91 10.37
C GLU A 211 -13.91 8.50 11.35
N ASN A 212 -13.29 9.52 11.93
CA ASN A 212 -12.17 9.38 12.85
C ASN A 212 -12.68 8.84 14.18
N ASP A 213 -12.46 7.57 14.45
CA ASP A 213 -12.32 7.10 15.83
C ASP A 213 -10.90 7.40 16.31
N ASP A 214 -10.81 8.51 17.03
CA ASP A 214 -9.69 8.94 17.86
C ASP A 214 -9.72 8.11 19.15
N ASP A 215 -9.13 6.90 19.12
CA ASP A 215 -8.91 6.12 20.34
C ASP A 215 -7.45 6.22 20.80
N GLY A 216 -7.28 6.95 21.89
CA GLY A 216 -6.01 7.29 22.50
C GLY A 216 -5.34 6.10 23.18
N SER A 217 -4.38 5.48 22.50
CA SER A 217 -3.43 4.58 23.17
C SER A 217 -2.07 5.24 23.37
N LYS A 218 -1.87 5.74 24.60
CA LYS A 218 -0.58 6.21 25.14
C LYS A 218 0.38 5.02 25.31
N GLY A 219 1.04 4.61 24.24
CA GLY A 219 2.19 3.70 24.29
C GLY A 219 3.48 4.45 23.96
N LYS A 220 4.31 4.75 24.97
CA LYS A 220 5.68 5.28 24.80
C LYS A 220 6.53 4.27 24.03
N LYS A 221 6.47 4.27 22.69
CA LYS A 221 7.40 3.56 21.82
C LYS A 221 8.35 4.57 21.20
N GLY A 222 9.65 4.33 21.43
CA GLY A 222 10.76 5.17 21.01
C GLY A 222 10.57 5.68 19.58
N VAL A 223 10.51 7.00 19.46
CA VAL A 223 10.40 7.73 18.21
C VAL A 223 11.61 7.35 17.37
N LYS A 224 11.39 6.47 16.38
CA LYS A 224 12.36 6.31 15.29
C LYS A 224 12.46 7.67 14.63
N LYS A 225 13.60 8.35 14.81
CA LYS A 225 13.91 9.61 14.16
C LYS A 225 13.70 9.40 12.66
N THR A 226 12.57 9.88 12.15
CA THR A 226 12.32 9.95 10.72
C THR A 226 13.44 10.78 10.14
N LYS A 227 14.24 10.16 9.27
CA LYS A 227 15.33 10.82 8.56
C LYS A 227 14.73 12.09 7.95
N ILE A 228 15.19 13.25 8.45
CA ILE A 228 14.78 14.55 7.95
C ILE A 228 15.02 14.51 6.44
N ARG A 229 13.93 14.64 5.68
CA ARG A 229 13.99 14.62 4.22
C ARG A 229 14.84 15.82 3.82
N ASN A 230 15.89 15.59 3.02
CA ASN A 230 16.76 16.67 2.57
C ASN A 230 15.91 17.71 1.84
N GLU A 231 16.19 19.00 2.08
CA GLU A 231 15.49 20.13 1.44
C GLU A 231 15.49 20.03 -0.09
N ARG A 232 16.50 19.37 -0.67
CA ARG A 232 16.64 19.13 -2.12
C ARG A 232 15.62 18.15 -2.72
N ASP A 233 14.92 17.37 -1.89
CA ASP A 233 13.87 16.44 -2.32
C ASP A 233 12.46 17.06 -2.30
N ILE A 234 12.35 18.34 -1.93
CA ILE A 234 11.09 19.08 -2.00
C ILE A 234 10.94 19.59 -3.44
N LEU A 235 9.89 19.15 -4.12
CA LEU A 235 9.57 19.67 -5.46
C LEU A 235 9.41 21.20 -5.37
N PRO A 236 9.95 21.99 -6.31
CA PRO A 236 9.84 23.46 -6.28
C PRO A 236 8.39 23.97 -6.13
N ALA A 237 7.41 23.23 -6.65
CA ALA A 237 5.99 23.54 -6.49
C ALA A 237 5.49 23.48 -5.04
N ASN A 238 6.13 22.69 -4.17
CA ASN A 238 5.77 22.54 -2.76
C ASN A 238 6.41 23.61 -1.87
N GLU A 239 7.46 24.31 -2.33
CA GLU A 239 8.12 25.37 -1.55
C GLU A 239 7.15 26.53 -1.28
N ALA A 240 6.42 26.96 -2.30
CA ALA A 240 5.44 28.03 -2.16
C ALA A 240 4.30 27.65 -1.20
N LEU A 241 3.81 26.41 -1.27
CA LEU A 241 2.77 25.91 -0.36
C LEU A 241 3.29 25.84 1.09
N ASN A 242 4.48 25.27 1.28
CA ASN A 242 5.11 25.16 2.60
C ASN A 242 5.38 26.53 3.23
N ALA A 243 5.78 27.52 2.42
CA ALA A 243 5.94 28.90 2.88
C ALA A 243 4.61 29.50 3.39
N LYS A 244 3.49 29.27 2.68
CA LYS A 244 2.16 29.71 3.14
C LYS A 244 1.73 28.98 4.42
N ILE A 245 1.96 27.67 4.50
CA ILE A 245 1.68 26.87 5.71
C ILE A 245 2.49 27.38 6.90
N GLY A 246 3.77 27.69 6.71
CA GLY A 246 4.64 28.25 7.76
C GLY A 246 4.10 29.57 8.30
N ALA A 247 3.76 30.50 7.40
CA ALA A 247 3.18 31.79 7.78
C ALA A 247 1.85 31.64 8.53
N LEU A 248 0.99 30.69 8.12
CA LEU A 248 -0.27 30.41 8.81
C LEU A 248 -0.04 29.87 10.22
N ARG A 249 0.90 28.95 10.42
CA ARG A 249 1.21 28.41 11.75
C ARG A 249 1.72 29.48 12.69
N GLU A 250 2.63 30.34 12.22
CA GLU A 250 3.15 31.46 13.00
C GLU A 250 2.03 32.43 13.39
N ARG A 251 1.17 32.80 12.43
CA ARG A 251 0.05 33.74 12.68
C ARG A 251 -0.99 33.19 13.67
N TRP A 252 -1.28 31.90 13.59
CA TRP A 252 -2.39 31.27 14.31
C TRP A 252 -1.91 30.38 15.46
N THR A 253 -0.75 30.69 16.05
CA THR A 253 -0.31 30.08 17.30
C THR A 253 -1.20 30.57 18.44
N CYS A 254 -1.66 29.66 19.30
CA CYS A 254 -2.54 30.03 20.40
C CYS A 254 -1.89 31.11 21.29
N PRO A 255 -2.53 32.28 21.50
CA PRO A 255 -1.97 33.32 22.36
C PRO A 255 -2.08 32.98 23.85
N THR A 256 -2.86 31.95 24.21
CA THR A 256 -3.15 31.62 25.61
C THR A 256 -2.15 30.58 26.13
N PRO A 257 -1.20 30.96 27.01
CA PRO A 257 -0.22 30.03 27.57
C PRO A 257 -0.82 29.06 28.61
N ASP A 258 -2.06 29.30 29.05
CA ASP A 258 -2.72 28.56 30.14
C ASP A 258 -3.05 27.08 29.83
N GLY A 259 -2.70 26.57 28.65
CA GLY A 259 -2.91 25.16 28.30
C GLY A 259 -4.38 24.70 28.23
N ARG A 260 -5.34 25.63 28.31
CA ARG A 260 -6.78 25.34 28.13
C ARG A 260 -7.17 24.94 26.71
N CYS A 261 -6.24 25.11 25.80
CA CYS A 261 -6.38 24.88 24.38
C CYS A 261 -5.78 23.51 24.02
N GLY A 262 -6.61 22.60 23.49
CA GLY A 262 -6.19 21.22 23.17
C GLY A 262 -5.29 21.06 21.95
N SER A 263 -5.08 22.11 21.15
CA SER A 263 -4.14 22.17 20.03
C SER A 263 -3.16 23.33 20.19
N GLU A 264 -2.06 23.32 19.42
CA GLU A 264 -1.07 24.41 19.44
C GLU A 264 -1.51 25.62 18.59
N HIS A 265 -2.38 25.38 17.61
CA HIS A 265 -2.85 26.39 16.66
C HIS A 265 -4.37 26.50 16.63
N PHE A 266 -4.88 27.72 16.55
CA PHE A 266 -6.31 28.01 16.44
C PHE A 266 -6.59 29.18 15.53
N PHE A 267 -7.71 29.10 14.84
CA PHE A 267 -8.35 30.26 14.26
C PHE A 267 -9.24 30.92 15.32
N VAL A 268 -9.03 32.22 15.53
CA VAL A 268 -9.85 33.04 16.44
C VAL A 268 -10.51 34.12 15.61
N HIS A 269 -11.84 34.10 15.58
CA HIS A 269 -12.60 35.12 14.87
C HIS A 269 -12.72 36.37 15.76
N PRO A 270 -12.59 37.60 15.24
CA PRO A 270 -12.77 38.81 16.05
C PRO A 270 -14.17 38.92 16.68
N ASP A 271 -15.19 38.38 16.02
CA ASP A 271 -16.59 38.48 16.48
C ASP A 271 -17.04 37.28 17.34
N GLU A 272 -16.31 36.16 17.32
CA GLU A 272 -16.67 34.95 18.05
C GLU A 272 -15.53 34.56 19.00
N PRO A 273 -15.78 34.44 20.33
CA PRO A 273 -14.74 34.10 21.29
C PRO A 273 -14.31 32.62 21.23
N GLU A 274 -14.89 31.84 20.32
CA GLU A 274 -14.62 30.40 20.22
C GLU A 274 -13.36 30.13 19.40
N HIS A 275 -12.49 29.27 19.93
CA HIS A 275 -11.26 28.86 19.28
C HIS A 275 -11.53 27.65 18.36
N PHE A 276 -11.28 27.79 17.06
CA PHE A 276 -11.39 26.68 16.12
C PHE A 276 -10.02 26.00 15.93
N PRO A 277 -9.84 24.72 16.34
CA PRO A 277 -8.53 24.06 16.33
C PRO A 277 -8.04 23.79 14.90
N LEU A 278 -6.81 24.21 14.60
CA LEU A 278 -6.21 24.05 13.27
C LEU A 278 -5.26 22.84 13.22
N GLY A 279 -5.74 21.76 12.64
CA GLY A 279 -4.92 20.59 12.26
C GLY A 279 -4.17 20.76 10.94
N HIS A 280 -3.40 19.73 10.57
CA HIS A 280 -2.58 19.73 9.34
C HIS A 280 -3.40 19.95 8.05
N ALA A 281 -4.53 19.25 7.91
CA ALA A 281 -5.41 19.36 6.73
C ALA A 281 -5.97 20.78 6.54
N HIS A 282 -6.22 21.51 7.64
CA HIS A 282 -6.66 22.90 7.58
C HIS A 282 -5.58 23.79 6.98
N PHE A 283 -4.33 23.66 7.43
CA PHE A 283 -3.22 24.44 6.90
C PHE A 283 -2.89 24.13 5.44
N GLU A 284 -2.92 22.85 5.05
CA GLU A 284 -2.67 22.46 3.65
C GLU A 284 -3.75 23.03 2.72
N SER A 285 -5.02 22.86 3.07
CA SER A 285 -6.13 23.38 2.26
C SER A 285 -6.16 24.92 2.22
N TRP A 286 -5.84 25.58 3.33
CA TRP A 286 -5.74 27.03 3.41
C TRP A 286 -4.55 27.56 2.60
N GLY A 287 -3.36 26.98 2.77
CA GLY A 287 -2.18 27.35 1.99
C GLY A 287 -2.39 27.15 0.48
N ALA A 288 -3.03 26.04 0.08
CA ALA A 288 -3.36 25.77 -1.31
C ALA A 288 -4.37 26.79 -1.88
N ALA A 289 -5.37 27.19 -1.10
CA ALA A 289 -6.31 28.23 -1.50
C ALA A 289 -5.62 29.60 -1.64
N MET A 290 -4.68 29.96 -0.76
CA MET A 290 -3.90 31.19 -0.88
C MET A 290 -3.06 31.22 -2.17
N LEU A 291 -2.59 30.07 -2.65
CA LEU A 291 -1.88 29.99 -3.94
C LEU A 291 -2.79 30.22 -5.16
N LYS A 292 -4.10 29.97 -5.03
CA LYS A 292 -5.07 30.26 -6.09
C LYS A 292 -5.44 31.75 -6.17
N GLY A 293 -5.19 32.51 -5.11
CA GLY A 293 -5.41 33.96 -5.05
C GLY A 293 -6.14 34.40 -3.78
N GLU A 294 -6.05 35.71 -3.48
CA GLU A 294 -6.60 36.32 -2.26
C GLU A 294 -8.13 36.23 -2.16
N GLN A 295 -8.82 36.08 -3.29
CA GLN A 295 -10.25 35.87 -3.36
C GLN A 295 -10.69 34.52 -2.77
N PHE A 296 -9.79 33.53 -2.71
CA PHE A 296 -10.09 32.20 -2.18
C PHE A 296 -9.73 32.09 -0.71
N ALA A 297 -8.56 32.61 -0.32
CA ALA A 297 -8.13 32.66 1.07
C ALA A 297 -7.02 33.72 1.26
N THR A 298 -6.96 34.29 2.45
CA THR A 298 -5.87 35.18 2.89
C THR A 298 -5.31 34.69 4.21
N ILE A 299 -4.20 35.27 4.69
CA ILE A 299 -3.62 34.88 5.98
C ILE A 299 -4.62 34.99 7.15
N ASN A 300 -5.58 35.91 7.05
CA ASN A 300 -6.59 36.17 8.08
C ASN A 300 -7.96 35.54 7.77
N LYS A 301 -8.16 35.00 6.57
CA LYS A 301 -9.46 34.49 6.12
C LYS A 301 -9.33 33.07 5.53
N PRO A 302 -9.89 32.05 6.18
CA PRO A 302 -9.82 30.67 5.70
C PRO A 302 -10.65 30.47 4.42
N PRO A 303 -10.33 29.43 3.62
CA PRO A 303 -11.14 29.07 2.46
C PRO A 303 -12.52 28.53 2.87
N ASN A 304 -13.49 28.69 1.97
CA ASN A 304 -14.79 28.06 2.07
C ASN A 304 -14.71 26.62 1.53
N ASN A 305 -14.40 25.65 2.41
CA ASN A 305 -14.33 24.23 2.08
C ASN A 305 -14.75 23.36 3.28
N GLU A 306 -14.88 22.05 3.05
CA GLU A 306 -15.34 21.06 4.04
C GLU A 306 -14.58 21.09 5.37
N HIS A 307 -13.28 21.43 5.34
CA HIS A 307 -12.48 21.52 6.58
C HIS A 307 -12.85 22.73 7.45
N PHE A 308 -13.54 23.72 6.88
CA PHE A 308 -13.96 24.94 7.57
C PHE A 308 -15.50 25.07 7.66
N ASP A 309 -16.27 24.03 7.31
CA ASP A 309 -17.75 24.05 7.35
C ASP A 309 -18.31 24.29 8.77
N LYS A 310 -17.53 23.98 9.80
CA LYS A 310 -17.88 24.23 11.20
C LYS A 310 -17.75 25.71 11.59
N LEU A 311 -17.08 26.53 10.78
CA LEU A 311 -17.08 27.98 10.98
C LEU A 311 -18.42 28.54 10.54
N SER A 312 -18.93 29.52 11.30
CA SER A 312 -20.14 30.24 10.94
C SER A 312 -20.09 30.69 9.46
N PRO A 313 -21.14 30.46 8.63
CA PRO A 313 -21.13 30.82 7.21
C PRO A 313 -20.84 32.31 6.92
N LYS A 314 -21.06 33.18 7.92
CA LYS A 314 -20.72 34.61 7.87
C LYS A 314 -19.22 34.88 7.77
N LEU A 315 -18.39 33.92 8.20
CA LEU A 315 -16.93 34.05 8.28
C LEU A 315 -16.23 33.61 6.99
N LEU A 316 -16.93 32.83 6.17
CA LEU A 316 -16.38 32.28 4.93
C LEU A 316 -16.49 33.29 3.79
N PRO A 317 -15.53 33.32 2.85
CA PRO A 317 -15.72 34.09 1.63
C PRO A 317 -16.95 33.57 0.88
N PRO A 318 -17.70 34.45 0.18
CA PRO A 318 -18.77 33.99 -0.69
C PRO A 318 -18.21 32.93 -1.61
N ALA A 319 -18.93 31.81 -1.77
CA ALA A 319 -18.50 30.74 -2.66
C ALA A 319 -18.15 31.35 -4.02
N PRO A 320 -16.99 31.01 -4.61
CA PRO A 320 -16.61 31.56 -5.90
C PRO A 320 -17.75 31.30 -6.88
N PRO A 321 -18.16 32.29 -7.71
CA PRO A 321 -19.19 32.06 -8.71
C PRO A 321 -18.73 30.86 -9.54
N PHE A 322 -19.55 29.79 -9.57
CA PHE A 322 -19.26 28.60 -10.34
C PHE A 322 -18.99 29.05 -11.77
N SER A 323 -17.70 29.14 -12.10
CA SER A 323 -17.27 29.48 -13.43
C SER A 323 -17.55 28.21 -14.20
N ASN A 324 -18.67 28.18 -14.93
CA ASN A 324 -18.90 27.19 -15.97
C ASN A 324 -17.78 27.39 -16.98
N VAL A 325 -16.62 26.78 -16.73
CA VAL A 325 -15.52 26.69 -17.66
C VAL A 325 -16.04 25.79 -18.77
N VAL A 326 -16.65 26.41 -19.77
CA VAL A 326 -16.91 25.79 -21.06
C VAL A 326 -15.53 25.54 -21.65
N LEU A 327 -15.01 24.33 -21.44
CA LEU A 327 -13.85 23.82 -22.16
C LEU A 327 -14.22 23.81 -23.64
N SER A 328 -13.71 24.81 -24.37
CA SER A 328 -13.76 24.91 -25.83
C SER A 328 -12.49 24.32 -26.41
#